data_AF-A0A7K4IS39-F1
#
_entry.id   AF-A0A7K4IS39-F1
#
_cell.length_a   1.000
_cell.length_b   1.000
_cell.length_c   1.000
_cell.angle_alpha   90.00
_cell.angle_beta   90.00
_cell.angle_gamma   90.00
#
_symmetry.space_group_name_H-M   'P 1'
#
loop_
_entity.id
_entity.type
_entity.pdbx_description
1 polymer ?
#
loop_
_entity_poly.entity_id
_entity_poly.type
_entity_poly.pdbx_seq_one_letter_code
_entity_poly.pdbx_strand_id
1 'polypeptide(L)' 'MKETFIKELTKTDLNNPIMIAGLPGLGLVGKIGIRYLVRRLKAEKLAYLYSPH' A
#
# COMPACT_ATOMS: atom_id res chain seq x y z
N MET A 1 -12.43 -6.96 15.63
CA MET A 1 -13.03 -6.07 14.60
C MET A 1 -13.95 -6.90 13.73
N LYS A 2 -15.06 -6.33 13.20
CA LYS A 2 -16.11 -7.12 12.51
C LYS A 2 -15.94 -7.22 10.98
N GLU A 3 -15.25 -6.27 10.35
CA GLU A 3 -15.10 -6.20 8.89
C GLU A 3 -13.76 -5.59 8.47
N THR A 4 -13.37 -5.82 7.21
CA THR A 4 -12.21 -5.18 6.58
C THR A 4 -12.51 -3.71 6.34
N PHE A 5 -11.60 -2.82 6.75
CA PHE A 5 -11.78 -1.38 6.53
C PHE A 5 -10.45 -0.70 6.23
N ILE A 6 -10.55 0.49 5.64
CA ILE A 6 -9.41 1.35 5.30
C ILE A 6 -9.44 2.56 6.24
N LYS A 7 -8.34 2.79 6.96
CA LYS A 7 -8.11 4.01 7.74
C LYS A 7 -7.29 5.00 6.91
N GLU A 8 -7.95 5.99 6.34
CA GLU A 8 -7.30 7.09 5.61
C GLU A 8 -6.50 7.98 6.57
N LEU A 9 -5.34 8.45 6.12
CA LEU A 9 -4.45 9.35 6.87
C LEU A 9 -4.42 10.75 6.27
N THR A 10 -4.57 10.84 4.96
CA THR A 10 -4.57 12.10 4.22
C THR A 10 -5.53 11.99 3.04
N LYS A 11 -6.20 13.10 2.75
CA LYS A 11 -7.09 13.22 1.60
C LYS A 11 -6.22 13.53 0.38
N THR A 12 -6.20 12.63 -0.60
CA THR A 12 -5.30 12.72 -1.75
C THR A 12 -6.08 12.73 -3.05
N ASP A 13 -5.86 13.75 -3.88
CA ASP A 13 -6.39 13.78 -5.25
C ASP A 13 -5.40 13.08 -6.19
N LEU A 14 -5.79 11.90 -6.66
CA LEU A 14 -5.03 11.12 -7.62
C LEU A 14 -5.57 11.36 -9.03
N ASN A 15 -4.74 11.85 -9.95
CA ASN A 15 -5.11 12.02 -11.35
C ASN A 15 -4.65 10.80 -12.18
N ASN A 16 -5.60 9.94 -12.55
CA ASN A 16 -5.37 8.71 -13.33
C ASN A 16 -4.16 7.87 -12.85
N PRO A 17 -4.12 7.46 -11.57
CA PRO A 17 -2.96 6.78 -10.99
C PRO A 17 -2.83 5.33 -11.45
N ILE A 18 -1.62 4.79 -11.35
CA ILE A 18 -1.36 3.35 -11.49
C ILE A 18 -1.23 2.73 -10.10
N MET A 19 -2.05 1.71 -9.81
CA MET A 19 -1.93 0.92 -8.59
C MET A 19 -0.90 -0.19 -8.75
N ILE A 20 0.04 -0.27 -7.81
CA ILE A 20 1.07 -1.32 -7.76
C ILE A 20 0.90 -2.11 -6.45
N ALA A 21 0.80 -3.44 -6.55
CA ALA A 21 0.63 -4.33 -5.41
C ALA A 21 1.85 -5.26 -5.23
N GLY A 22 2.25 -5.46 -3.97
CA GLY A 22 3.51 -6.12 -3.60
C GLY A 22 3.44 -6.60 -2.17
N LEU A 23 2.51 -7.52 -1.94
CA LEU A 23 2.25 -8.14 -0.66
C LEU A 23 3.30 -9.22 -0.36
N PRO A 24 3.43 -9.67 0.89
CA PRO A 24 4.26 -10.82 1.24
C PRO A 24 3.86 -12.07 0.43
N GLY A 25 4.85 -12.81 -0.08
CA GLY A 25 4.66 -14.01 -0.89
C GLY A 25 5.99 -14.77 -1.02
N LEU A 26 6.08 -15.72 -1.98
CA LEU A 26 7.29 -16.53 -2.18
C LEU A 26 8.52 -15.66 -2.43
N GLY A 27 9.58 -15.87 -1.66
CA GLY A 27 10.84 -15.13 -1.78
C GLY A 27 10.73 -13.62 -1.50
N LEU A 28 9.58 -13.13 -1.04
CA LEU A 28 9.30 -11.71 -0.76
C LEU A 28 9.56 -10.75 -1.93
N VAL A 29 9.62 -11.24 -3.17
CA VAL A 29 10.05 -10.46 -4.35
C VAL A 29 9.19 -9.20 -4.52
N GLY A 30 7.86 -9.34 -4.50
CA GLY A 30 6.94 -8.20 -4.62
C GLY A 30 7.11 -7.17 -3.49
N LYS A 31 7.26 -7.64 -2.25
CA LYS A 31 7.47 -6.77 -1.08
C LYS A 31 8.79 -6.00 -1.16
N ILE A 32 9.86 -6.64 -1.63
CA ILE A 32 11.17 -6.00 -1.81
C ILE A 32 11.09 -4.96 -2.92
N GLY A 33 10.49 -5.32 -4.07
CA GLY A 33 10.29 -4.41 -5.20
C GLY A 33 9.50 -3.15 -4.81
N ILE A 34 8.36 -3.31 -4.13
CA ILE A 34 7.58 -2.15 -3.65
C ILE A 34 8.35 -1.33 -2.63
N ARG A 35 9.04 -1.95 -1.66
CA ARG A 35 9.84 -1.19 -0.69
C ARG A 35 10.91 -0.35 -1.36
N TYR A 36 11.52 -0.85 -2.43
CA TYR A 36 12.46 -0.09 -3.24
C TYR A 36 11.76 1.10 -3.92
N LEU A 37 10.63 0.89 -4.60
CA LEU A 37 9.87 1.95 -5.26
C LEU A 37 9.42 3.05 -4.30
N VAL A 38 8.86 2.67 -3.14
CA VAL A 38 8.44 3.64 -2.09
C VAL A 38 9.60 4.53 -1.68
N ARG A 39 10.81 3.97 -1.48
CA ARG A 39 12.01 4.74 -1.12
C ARG A 39 12.48 5.65 -2.26
N ARG A 40 12.52 5.14 -3.49
CA ARG A 40 13.02 5.90 -4.65
C ARG A 40 12.10 7.03 -5.07
N LEU A 41 10.79 6.80 -5.02
CA LEU A 41 9.77 7.80 -5.37
C LEU A 41 9.41 8.70 -4.19
N LYS A 42 9.98 8.46 -3.00
CA LYS A 42 9.62 9.15 -1.74
C LYS A 42 8.11 9.12 -1.50
N ALA A 43 7.48 7.97 -1.78
CA ALA A 43 6.03 7.84 -1.69
C ALA A 43 5.55 8.02 -0.25
N GLU A 44 4.46 8.77 -0.09
CA GLU A 44 3.85 9.06 1.20
C GLU A 44 2.75 8.04 1.53
N LYS A 45 2.52 7.81 2.82
CA LYS A 45 1.51 6.85 3.28
C LYS A 45 0.12 7.49 3.25
N LEU A 46 -0.75 6.96 2.38
CA LEU A 46 -2.11 7.49 2.20
C LEU A 46 -3.12 6.92 3.20
N ALA A 47 -3.00 5.62 3.50
CA ALA A 47 -3.95 4.90 4.33
C ALA A 47 -3.34 3.61 4.94
N TYR A 48 -4.08 3.00 5.86
CA TYR A 48 -3.87 1.64 6.35
C TYR A 48 -5.08 0.76 6.01
N LEU A 49 -4.85 -0.49 5.64
CA LEU A 49 -5.88 -1.52 5.50
C LEU A 49 -5.81 -2.46 6.69
N TYR A 50 -6.95 -2.71 7.33
CA TYR A 50 -7.10 -3.70 8.41
C TYR A 50 -8.16 -4.71 8.01
N SER A 51 -7.93 -5.97 8.34
CA SER A 51 -8.89 -7.05 8.11
C SER A 51 -8.95 -7.96 9.35
N PRO A 52 -10.13 -8.50 9.71
CA PRO A 52 -10.23 -9.57 10.71
C PRO A 52 -9.87 -10.96 10.16
N HIS A 53 -9.56 -11.06 8.87
CA HIS A 53 -9.10 -12.27 8.17
C HIS A 53 -7.57 -12.27 8.05
#